data_AF-D8M4W3-F1
#
_entry.id   AF-D8M4W3-F1
#
_cell.length_a   1.000
_cell.length_b   1.000
_cell.length_c   1.000
_cell.angle_alpha   90.00
_cell.angle_beta   90.00
_cell.angle_gamma   90.00
#
_symmetry.space_group_name_H-M   'P 1'
#
loop_
_entity.id
_entity.type
_entity.pdbx_description
1 polymer ?
#
loop_
_entity_poly.entity_id
_entity_poly.type
_entity_poly.pdbx_seq_one_letter_code
_entity_poly.pdbx_strand_id
1 'polypeptide(L)'
;MKENEAILNSIKDDAIKTFTEMSDFNKYKGTVISLYRKYLEEHHEADKSGQVCSVCNKCILDKCVECKGCHCKTHAVCYNLKRHPEKVWYCIVCEDILRYCMNVPDYDKFEEEQIDRVEPEIMANRNEIFCCICGYSEGAMIRTVLNGVYCHLSCVSWCEEVQLSNTKGAVDQSLFQKI
;
A
#
# COMPACT_ATOMS: atom_id res chain seq x y z
N MET A 1 9.60 -36.89 -5.36
CA MET A 1 9.28 -36.49 -3.97
C MET A 1 10.46 -35.78 -3.32
N LYS A 2 11.65 -36.39 -3.24
CA LYS A 2 12.88 -35.74 -2.72
C LYS A 2 13.34 -34.51 -3.52
N GLU A 3 13.23 -34.53 -4.85
CA GLU A 3 13.56 -33.36 -5.68
C GLU A 3 12.60 -32.18 -5.45
N ASN A 4 11.31 -32.45 -5.28
CA ASN A 4 10.33 -31.41 -4.99
C ASN A 4 10.56 -30.78 -3.61
N GLU A 5 10.95 -31.58 -2.62
CA GLU A 5 11.36 -31.07 -1.29
C GLU A 5 12.64 -30.21 -1.38
N ALA A 6 13.62 -30.62 -2.18
CA ALA A 6 14.84 -29.84 -2.40
C ALA A 6 14.55 -28.49 -3.07
N ILE A 7 13.67 -28.47 -4.08
CA ILE A 7 13.24 -27.23 -4.75
C ILE A 7 12.50 -26.31 -3.77
N LEU A 8 11.57 -26.86 -2.98
CA LEU A 8 10.82 -26.07 -1.99
C LEU A 8 11.72 -25.48 -0.90
N ASN A 9 12.74 -26.23 -0.46
CA ASN A 9 13.70 -25.74 0.51
C ASN A 9 14.59 -24.64 -0.09
N SER A 10 15.06 -24.80 -1.33
CA SER A 10 15.84 -23.76 -2.03
C SER A 10 15.04 -22.46 -2.18
N ILE A 11 13.76 -22.55 -2.57
CA ILE A 11 12.87 -21.38 -2.70
C ILE A 11 12.67 -20.70 -1.34
N LYS A 12 12.53 -21.48 -0.26
CA LYS A 12 12.44 -20.93 1.10
C LYS A 12 13.71 -20.18 1.50
N ASP A 13 14.87 -20.76 1.25
CA ASP A 13 16.16 -20.17 1.62
C ASP A 13 16.42 -18.88 0.83
N ASP A 14 16.12 -18.88 -0.47
CA ASP A 14 16.20 -17.68 -1.31
C ASP A 14 15.21 -16.61 -0.84
N ALA A 15 13.97 -16.98 -0.51
CA ALA A 15 12.97 -16.04 0.01
C ALA A 15 13.40 -15.43 1.36
N ILE A 16 13.97 -16.23 2.27
CA ILE A 16 14.50 -15.75 3.56
C ILE A 16 15.68 -14.80 3.34
N LYS A 17 16.59 -15.13 2.43
CA LYS A 17 17.74 -14.28 2.09
C LYS A 17 17.28 -12.94 1.50
N THR A 18 16.40 -12.97 0.50
CA THR A 18 15.83 -11.74 -0.10
C THR A 18 15.08 -10.90 0.94
N PHE A 19 14.32 -11.53 1.84
CA PHE A 19 13.63 -10.82 2.92
C PHE A 19 14.62 -10.16 3.89
N THR A 20 15.72 -10.83 4.23
CA THR A 20 16.77 -10.29 5.11
C THR A 20 17.49 -9.11 4.46
N GLU A 21 17.86 -9.23 3.18
CA GLU A 21 18.48 -8.15 2.41
C GLU A 21 17.54 -6.94 2.25
N MET A 22 16.24 -7.17 2.03
CA MET A 22 15.23 -6.12 2.03
C MET A 22 15.05 -5.46 3.41
N SER A 23 15.09 -6.23 4.49
CA SER A 23 15.01 -5.73 5.87
C SER A 23 16.20 -4.82 6.19
N ASP A 24 17.41 -5.23 5.83
CA ASP A 24 18.61 -4.42 6.02
C ASP A 24 18.56 -3.15 5.17
N PHE A 25 18.17 -3.25 3.89
CA PHE A 25 17.96 -2.08 3.04
C PHE A 25 16.93 -1.11 3.64
N ASN A 26 15.80 -1.61 4.16
CA ASN A 26 14.78 -0.79 4.80
C ASN A 26 15.31 -0.08 6.07
N LYS A 27 16.21 -0.72 6.83
CA LYS A 27 16.88 -0.12 7.99
C LYS A 27 17.80 1.05 7.60
N TYR A 28 18.58 0.91 6.51
CA TYR A 28 19.49 1.97 6.03
C TYR A 28 18.77 3.10 5.28
N LYS A 29 17.69 2.78 4.60
CA LYS A 29 16.85 3.74 3.88
C LYS A 29 16.16 4.72 4.83
N GLY A 30 15.77 4.24 6.02
CA GLY A 30 15.25 5.09 7.10
C GLY A 30 16.23 6.21 7.47
N THR A 31 17.55 5.93 7.52
CA THR A 31 18.54 6.93 7.95
C THR A 31 18.82 7.97 6.87
N VAL A 32 19.06 7.58 5.62
CA VAL A 32 19.32 8.54 4.53
C VAL A 32 18.11 9.44 4.25
N ILE A 33 16.91 8.86 4.21
CA ILE A 33 15.68 9.64 4.00
C ILE A 33 15.39 10.53 5.20
N SER A 34 15.62 10.07 6.43
CA SER A 34 15.47 10.93 7.62
C SER A 34 16.42 12.13 7.59
N LEU A 35 17.67 11.92 7.15
CA LEU A 35 18.67 12.99 7.03
C LEU A 35 18.28 13.98 5.94
N TYR A 36 17.81 13.48 4.79
CA TYR A 36 17.33 14.34 3.70
C TYR A 36 16.05 15.09 4.07
N ARG A 37 15.11 14.46 4.77
CA ARG A 37 13.89 15.11 5.29
C ARG A 37 14.25 16.25 6.25
N LYS A 38 15.17 16.00 7.18
CA LYS A 38 15.67 17.03 8.10
C LYS A 38 16.37 18.17 7.34
N TYR A 39 17.19 17.85 6.34
CA TYR A 39 17.80 18.85 5.46
C TYR A 39 16.75 19.72 4.76
N LEU A 40 15.70 19.10 4.21
CA LEU A 40 14.58 19.82 3.57
C LEU A 40 13.84 20.71 4.57
N GLU A 41 13.55 20.24 5.77
CA GLU A 41 12.90 21.04 6.83
C GLU A 41 13.73 22.28 7.24
N GLU A 42 15.06 22.15 7.23
CA GLU A 42 15.99 23.23 7.60
C GLU A 42 16.24 24.23 6.45
N HIS A 43 16.21 23.78 5.19
CA HIS A 43 16.71 24.56 4.04
C HIS A 43 15.62 24.91 3.00
N HIS A 44 14.45 24.30 3.09
CA HIS A 44 13.32 24.59 2.21
C HIS A 44 12.10 24.93 3.08
N GLU A 45 11.46 26.07 2.83
CA GLU A 45 10.13 26.30 3.38
C GLU A 45 9.22 25.18 2.87
N ALA A 46 8.70 24.37 3.80
CA ALA A 46 7.73 23.36 3.46
C ALA A 46 6.61 24.04 2.65
N ASP A 47 6.35 23.54 1.45
CA ASP A 47 5.21 23.99 0.68
C ASP A 47 3.96 23.63 1.48
N LYS A 48 3.43 24.61 2.21
CA LYS A 48 2.18 24.49 2.96
C LYS A 48 0.97 24.53 2.01
N SER A 49 1.18 24.68 0.70
CA SER A 49 0.13 24.75 -0.30
C SER A 49 -0.42 23.35 -0.64
N GLY A 50 -1.36 22.92 0.21
CA GLY A 50 -2.31 21.87 -0.10
C GLY A 50 -1.84 20.44 0.19
N GLN A 51 -2.82 19.57 0.41
CA GLN A 51 -2.57 18.14 0.56
C GLN A 51 -2.22 17.55 -0.82
N VAL A 52 -1.28 16.61 -0.89
CA VAL A 52 -0.91 15.95 -2.15
C VAL A 52 -1.51 14.56 -2.24
N CYS A 53 -1.88 14.13 -3.45
CA CYS A 53 -2.36 12.78 -3.67
C CYS A 53 -1.20 11.77 -3.61
N SER A 54 -1.33 10.73 -2.77
CA SER A 54 -0.35 9.64 -2.61
C SER A 54 -0.14 8.77 -3.85
N VAL A 55 -0.84 9.03 -4.95
CA VAL A 55 -0.71 8.30 -6.22
C VAL A 55 -0.03 9.15 -7.29
N CYS A 56 -0.58 10.33 -7.60
CA CYS A 56 -0.08 11.17 -8.68
C CYS A 56 0.84 12.31 -8.23
N ASN A 57 1.03 12.49 -6.91
CA ASN A 57 1.81 13.56 -6.28
C ASN A 57 1.39 14.99 -6.68
N LYS A 58 0.18 15.16 -7.24
CA LYS A 58 -0.40 16.47 -7.55
C LYS A 58 -1.22 16.98 -6.37
N CYS A 59 -1.33 18.30 -6.28
CA CYS A 59 -2.14 18.98 -5.29
C CYS A 59 -3.61 18.51 -5.33
N ILE A 60 -4.19 18.36 -4.16
CA ILE A 60 -5.60 18.10 -3.92
C ILE A 60 -6.23 19.47 -3.69
N LEU A 61 -6.84 20.00 -4.74
CA LEU A 61 -7.54 21.29 -4.69
C LEU A 61 -8.94 21.17 -4.03
N ASP A 62 -9.58 19.98 -4.09
CA ASP A 62 -10.95 19.68 -3.62
C ASP A 62 -11.09 18.22 -3.10
N LYS A 63 -12.26 17.86 -2.54
CA LYS A 63 -12.74 16.52 -2.12
C LYS A 63 -11.76 15.37 -2.36
N CYS A 64 -10.78 15.23 -1.47
CA CYS A 64 -9.98 14.01 -1.40
C CYS A 64 -10.73 12.90 -0.72
N VAL A 65 -10.33 11.68 -1.07
CA VAL A 65 -10.65 10.51 -0.28
C VAL A 65 -9.47 10.25 0.66
N GLU A 66 -9.76 10.23 1.95
CA GLU A 66 -8.80 9.99 3.03
C GLU A 66 -9.17 8.72 3.78
N CYS A 67 -8.20 7.81 3.92
CA CYS A 67 -8.38 6.58 4.68
C CYS A 67 -8.45 6.90 6.16
N LYS A 68 -9.49 6.44 6.86
CA LYS A 68 -9.60 6.64 8.31
C LYS A 68 -8.62 5.81 9.15
N GLY A 69 -8.00 4.77 8.57
CA GLY A 69 -7.04 3.92 9.29
C GLY A 69 -5.57 4.34 9.13
N CYS A 70 -5.20 4.93 7.99
CA CYS A 70 -3.80 5.28 7.71
C CYS A 70 -3.60 6.70 7.20
N HIS A 71 -4.67 7.49 7.08
CA HIS A 71 -4.67 8.88 6.59
C HIS A 71 -4.07 9.09 5.19
N CYS A 72 -3.85 8.03 4.40
CA CYS A 72 -3.43 8.20 3.02
C CYS A 72 -4.50 8.96 2.24
N LYS A 73 -4.09 9.97 1.47
CA LYS A 73 -5.01 10.87 0.75
C LYS A 73 -4.85 10.70 -0.75
N THR A 74 -5.97 10.61 -1.44
CA THR A 74 -5.97 10.43 -2.89
C THR A 74 -7.07 11.22 -3.57
N HIS A 75 -6.88 11.54 -4.85
CA HIS A 75 -8.04 11.82 -5.69
C HIS A 75 -8.84 10.52 -5.84
N ALA A 76 -10.17 10.61 -5.79
CA ALA A 76 -11.05 9.44 -5.96
C ALA A 76 -10.70 8.64 -7.23
N VAL A 77 -10.48 9.33 -8.35
CA VAL A 77 -10.11 8.71 -9.63
C VAL A 77 -8.73 8.04 -9.59
N CYS A 78 -7.76 8.60 -8.87
CA CYS A 78 -6.42 8.00 -8.76
C CYS A 78 -6.44 6.70 -7.94
N TYR A 79 -7.37 6.55 -7.01
CA TYR A 79 -7.62 5.30 -6.30
C TYR A 79 -8.68 4.42 -6.98
N ASN A 80 -9.08 4.76 -8.23
CA ASN A 80 -10.08 4.04 -9.02
C ASN A 80 -11.47 3.94 -8.34
N LEU A 81 -11.83 4.93 -7.53
CA LEU A 81 -13.16 5.04 -6.92
C LEU A 81 -14.14 5.67 -7.92
N LYS A 82 -15.20 4.93 -8.26
CA LYS A 82 -16.25 5.38 -9.22
C LYS A 82 -17.02 6.60 -8.71
N ARG A 83 -17.15 6.73 -7.39
CA ARG A 83 -17.85 7.81 -6.69
C ARG A 83 -17.09 8.12 -5.41
N HIS A 84 -17.21 9.34 -4.93
CA HIS A 84 -16.72 9.70 -3.61
C HIS A 84 -17.50 8.89 -2.55
N PRO A 85 -16.84 8.32 -1.54
CA PRO A 85 -17.53 7.63 -0.45
C PRO A 85 -18.50 8.58 0.25
N GLU A 86 -19.72 8.10 0.50
CA GLU A 86 -20.75 8.80 1.31
C GLU A 86 -20.59 8.50 2.80
N LYS A 87 -19.86 7.44 3.12
CA LYS A 87 -19.55 6.98 4.47
C LYS A 87 -18.04 7.01 4.70
N VAL A 88 -17.65 6.66 5.92
CA VAL A 88 -16.28 6.31 6.30
C VAL A 88 -15.64 5.40 5.24
N TRP A 89 -14.39 5.71 4.92
CA TRP A 89 -13.63 4.98 3.92
C TRP A 89 -12.30 4.50 4.48
N TYR A 90 -11.95 3.27 4.14
CA TYR A 90 -10.66 2.66 4.38
C TYR A 90 -10.03 2.27 3.05
N CYS A 91 -8.72 2.46 2.91
CA CYS A 91 -8.00 1.91 1.77
C CYS A 91 -7.98 0.38 1.87
N ILE A 92 -7.74 -0.32 0.76
CA ILE A 92 -7.87 -1.79 0.71
C ILE A 92 -6.96 -2.49 1.73
N VAL A 93 -5.80 -1.91 2.04
CA VAL A 93 -4.88 -2.46 3.04
C VAL A 93 -5.49 -2.38 4.44
N CYS A 94 -6.07 -1.24 4.81
CA CYS A 94 -6.72 -1.08 6.11
C CYS A 94 -7.99 -1.91 6.22
N GLU A 95 -8.75 -2.08 5.13
CA GLU A 95 -9.88 -3.01 5.09
C GLU A 95 -9.43 -4.45 5.36
N ASP A 96 -8.29 -4.85 4.80
CA ASP A 96 -7.74 -6.19 4.99
C ASP A 96 -7.22 -6.42 6.40
N ILE A 97 -6.57 -5.42 6.99
CA ILE A 97 -6.16 -5.46 8.40
C ILE A 97 -7.39 -5.63 9.29
N LEU A 98 -8.43 -4.81 9.08
CA LEU A 98 -9.68 -4.91 9.84
C LEU A 98 -10.29 -6.30 9.71
N ARG A 99 -10.43 -6.81 8.48
CA ARG A 99 -11.07 -8.11 8.22
C ARG A 99 -10.26 -9.29 8.71
N TYR A 100 -8.96 -9.33 8.43
CA TYR A 100 -8.16 -10.55 8.57
C TYR A 100 -7.20 -10.53 9.74
N CYS A 101 -6.68 -9.37 10.14
CA CYS A 101 -5.78 -9.26 11.29
C CYS A 101 -6.57 -9.03 12.59
N MET A 102 -7.59 -8.17 12.54
CA MET A 102 -8.38 -7.76 13.71
C MET A 102 -9.71 -8.52 13.84
N ASN A 103 -10.09 -9.29 12.81
CA ASN A 103 -11.36 -10.05 12.76
C ASN A 103 -12.60 -9.17 12.98
N VAL A 104 -12.62 -7.99 12.35
CA VAL A 104 -13.69 -7.00 12.36
C VAL A 104 -14.30 -6.91 10.95
N PRO A 105 -15.20 -7.83 10.56
CA PRO A 105 -15.78 -7.84 9.22
C PRO A 105 -16.82 -6.74 8.98
N ASP A 106 -17.50 -6.26 10.02
CA ASP A 106 -18.57 -5.25 9.99
C ASP A 106 -18.07 -3.81 10.19
N TYR A 107 -16.83 -3.52 9.80
CA TYR A 107 -16.21 -2.19 9.98
C TYR A 107 -16.93 -1.08 9.20
N ASP A 108 -17.73 -1.43 8.19
CA ASP A 108 -18.55 -0.51 7.39
C ASP A 108 -19.73 0.10 8.16
N LYS A 109 -20.02 -0.46 9.35
CA LYS A 109 -21.05 0.02 10.28
C LYS A 109 -20.46 0.81 11.45
N PHE A 110 -19.15 1.09 11.43
CA PHE A 110 -18.52 1.85 12.51
C PHE A 110 -18.99 3.30 12.52
N GLU A 111 -19.39 3.74 13.70
CA GLU A 111 -19.54 5.17 14.02
C GLU A 111 -18.17 5.77 14.38
N GLU A 112 -18.03 7.10 14.35
CA GLU A 112 -16.74 7.79 14.53
C GLU A 112 -15.97 7.35 15.79
N GLU A 113 -16.67 7.18 16.91
CA GLU A 113 -16.07 6.78 18.19
C GLU A 113 -15.45 5.38 18.20
N GLN A 114 -15.89 4.51 17.28
CA GLN A 114 -15.33 3.16 17.12
C GLN A 114 -14.08 3.19 16.24
N ILE A 115 -14.03 4.11 15.28
CA ILE A 115 -12.88 4.32 14.39
C ILE A 115 -11.65 4.71 15.20
N ASP A 116 -11.79 5.70 16.08
CA ASP A 116 -10.68 6.23 16.89
C ASP A 116 -10.06 5.15 17.81
N ARG A 117 -10.85 4.15 18.21
CA ARG A 117 -10.36 3.04 19.04
C ARG A 117 -9.53 2.04 18.26
N VAL A 118 -9.85 1.80 16.99
CA VAL A 118 -9.17 0.80 16.16
C VAL A 118 -8.04 1.39 15.34
N GLU A 119 -8.06 2.69 15.07
CA GLU A 119 -7.04 3.38 14.25
C GLU A 119 -5.60 3.08 14.70
N PRO A 120 -5.23 3.14 15.99
CA PRO A 120 -3.85 2.88 16.41
C PRO A 120 -3.38 1.45 16.06
N GLU A 121 -4.27 0.47 16.20
CA GLU A 121 -3.97 -0.93 15.88
C GLU A 121 -3.94 -1.17 14.37
N ILE A 122 -4.81 -0.50 13.61
CA ILE A 122 -4.73 -0.48 12.14
C ILE A 122 -3.37 0.08 11.72
N MET A 123 -2.96 1.21 12.28
CA MET A 123 -1.70 1.87 11.93
C MET A 123 -0.49 0.99 12.27
N ALA A 124 -0.50 0.34 13.44
CA ALA A 124 0.56 -0.60 13.84
C ALA A 124 0.73 -1.72 12.81
N ASN A 125 -0.36 -2.37 12.40
CA ASN A 125 -0.32 -3.41 11.36
C ASN A 125 0.03 -2.83 9.98
N ARG A 126 -0.46 -1.63 9.66
CA ARG A 126 -0.24 -0.97 8.37
C ARG A 126 1.23 -0.65 8.14
N ASN A 127 1.98 -0.34 9.19
CA ASN A 127 3.41 -0.05 9.12
C ASN A 127 4.27 -1.27 8.79
N GLU A 128 3.74 -2.48 9.03
CA GLU A 128 4.40 -3.75 8.69
C GLU A 128 4.08 -4.23 7.27
N ILE A 129 3.25 -3.50 6.52
CA ILE A 129 2.89 -3.82 5.13
C ILE A 129 3.64 -2.93 4.17
N PHE A 130 4.43 -3.54 3.29
CA PHE A 130 5.30 -2.87 2.33
C PHE A 130 4.88 -3.14 0.89
N CYS A 131 5.07 -2.15 0.02
CA CYS A 131 4.95 -2.34 -1.42
C CYS A 131 6.02 -3.34 -1.90
N CYS A 132 5.59 -4.39 -2.62
CA CYS A 132 6.46 -5.42 -3.15
C CYS A 132 7.46 -4.94 -4.22
N ILE A 133 7.28 -3.74 -4.77
CA ILE A 133 8.18 -3.16 -5.79
C ILE A 133 9.25 -2.28 -5.13
N CYS A 134 8.85 -1.35 -4.26
CA CYS A 134 9.74 -0.30 -3.76
C CYS A 134 10.11 -0.45 -2.27
N GLY A 135 9.51 -1.40 -1.56
CA GLY A 135 9.77 -1.66 -0.14
C GLY A 135 9.39 -0.51 0.79
N TYR A 136 8.53 0.43 0.38
CA TYR A 136 8.00 1.48 1.25
C TYR A 136 6.63 1.07 1.79
N SER A 137 6.36 1.40 3.05
CA SER A 137 5.06 1.18 3.69
C SER A 137 4.10 2.33 3.45
N GLU A 138 4.53 3.60 3.51
CA GLU A 138 3.62 4.75 3.36
C GLU A 138 3.06 4.89 1.93
N GLY A 139 1.75 5.18 1.83
CA GLY A 139 1.10 5.53 0.57
C GLY A 139 -0.11 4.67 0.21
N ALA A 140 -0.69 4.98 -0.95
CA ALA A 140 -1.86 4.30 -1.48
C ALA A 140 -1.47 3.00 -2.21
N MET A 141 -1.89 1.86 -1.67
CA MET A 141 -1.60 0.54 -2.21
C MET A 141 -2.87 -0.18 -2.70
N ILE A 142 -2.66 -1.19 -3.55
CA ILE A 142 -3.65 -2.15 -4.01
C ILE A 142 -3.16 -3.59 -3.77
N ARG A 143 -4.09 -4.54 -3.64
CA ARG A 143 -3.77 -5.97 -3.63
C ARG A 143 -3.15 -6.39 -4.96
N THR A 144 -2.17 -7.27 -4.90
CA THR A 144 -1.74 -8.04 -6.08
C THR A 144 -2.59 -9.29 -6.24
N VAL A 145 -2.26 -10.12 -7.24
CA VAL A 145 -2.87 -11.45 -7.40
C VAL A 145 -2.47 -12.44 -6.29
N LEU A 146 -1.42 -12.12 -5.52
CA LEU A 146 -0.97 -12.92 -4.39
C LEU A 146 -1.56 -12.37 -3.09
N ASN A 147 -2.21 -13.24 -2.32
CA ASN A 147 -2.83 -12.86 -1.04
C ASN A 147 -1.81 -12.29 -0.06
N GLY A 148 -2.15 -11.17 0.58
CA GLY A 148 -1.29 -10.49 1.54
C GLY A 148 -0.12 -9.72 0.92
N VAL A 149 0.02 -9.72 -0.41
CA VAL A 149 1.05 -8.95 -1.12
C VAL A 149 0.41 -7.72 -1.77
N TYR A 150 1.00 -6.56 -1.50
CA TYR A 150 0.48 -5.26 -1.92
C TYR A 150 1.49 -4.50 -2.76
N CYS A 151 0.99 -3.61 -3.62
CA CYS A 151 1.80 -2.73 -4.44
C CYS A 151 1.24 -1.30 -4.40
N HIS A 152 2.10 -0.29 -4.41
CA HIS A 152 1.67 1.10 -4.56
C HIS A 152 1.05 1.34 -5.94
N LEU A 153 -0.08 2.05 -5.98
CA LEU A 153 -0.69 2.48 -7.25
C LEU A 153 0.26 3.36 -8.08
N SER A 154 1.08 4.18 -7.41
CA SER A 154 2.14 4.92 -8.08
C SER A 154 3.15 3.95 -8.72
N CYS A 155 3.70 2.99 -7.98
CA CYS A 155 4.65 2.01 -8.53
C CYS A 155 4.09 1.25 -9.74
N VAL A 156 2.81 0.85 -9.71
CA VAL A 156 2.17 0.24 -10.89
C VAL A 156 2.14 1.19 -12.09
N SER A 157 1.98 2.49 -11.87
CA SER A 157 1.93 3.48 -12.96
C SER A 157 3.29 3.76 -13.60
N TRP A 158 4.39 3.47 -12.89
CA TRP A 158 5.76 3.73 -13.36
C TRP A 158 6.53 2.47 -13.79
N CYS A 159 6.04 1.28 -13.44
CA CYS A 159 6.65 -0.01 -13.81
C CYS A 159 5.89 -0.58 -15.01
N GLU A 160 6.48 -0.56 -16.20
CA GLU A 160 5.83 -0.94 -17.46
C GLU A 160 5.40 -2.42 -17.48
N GLU A 161 6.08 -3.27 -16.74
CA GLU A 161 5.83 -4.70 -16.61
C GLU A 161 4.62 -5.03 -15.73
N VAL A 162 4.09 -4.04 -15.01
CA VAL A 162 3.01 -4.24 -14.03
C VAL A 162 1.70 -3.70 -14.58
N GLN A 163 0.66 -4.54 -14.54
CA GLN A 163 -0.66 -4.21 -15.06
C GLN A 163 -1.73 -4.30 -13.97
N LEU A 164 -2.66 -3.36 -13.99
CA LEU A 164 -3.88 -3.42 -13.18
C LEU A 164 -4.93 -4.27 -13.92
N SER A 165 -5.20 -5.47 -13.40
CA SER A 165 -6.15 -6.44 -13.97
C SER A 165 -7.62 -5.99 -13.95
N ASN A 166 -7.96 -4.85 -13.36
CA ASN A 166 -9.31 -4.30 -13.32
C ASN A 166 -9.43 -2.91 -13.96
N THR A 167 -8.42 -2.46 -14.70
CA THR A 167 -8.57 -1.32 -15.60
C THR A 167 -9.48 -1.68 -16.76
N LYS A 168 -10.20 -0.70 -17.32
CA LYS A 168 -11.22 -0.85 -18.40
C LYS A 168 -10.66 -1.36 -19.76
N GLY A 169 -9.65 -2.23 -19.78
CA GLY A 169 -9.23 -3.02 -20.93
C GLY A 169 -9.59 -4.48 -20.70
N ALA A 170 -10.01 -5.19 -21.75
CA ALA A 170 -10.24 -6.63 -21.67
C ALA A 170 -8.99 -7.29 -21.06
N VAL A 171 -9.15 -7.93 -19.90
CA VAL A 171 -8.10 -8.77 -19.34
C VAL A 171 -7.88 -9.88 -20.34
N ASP A 172 -6.72 -9.87 -21.01
CA ASP A 172 -6.31 -11.02 -21.81
C ASP A 172 -6.01 -12.17 -20.85
N GLN A 173 -7.01 -13.05 -20.69
CA GLN A 173 -6.92 -14.21 -19.81
C GLN A 173 -5.87 -15.22 -20.30
N SER A 174 -5.31 -15.07 -21.51
CA SER A 174 -4.22 -15.91 -21.99
C SER A 174 -2.92 -15.72 -21.18
N LEU A 175 -2.74 -14.58 -20.51
CA LEU A 175 -1.59 -14.30 -19.65
C LEU A 175 -1.58 -15.09 -18.33
N PHE A 176 -2.72 -15.67 -17.94
CA PHE A 176 -2.86 -16.46 -16.70
C PHE A 176 -2.97 -17.97 -16.96
N GLN A 177 -2.93 -18.40 -18.22
CA GLN A 177 -2.88 -19.82 -18.57
C GLN A 177 -1.43 -20.26 -18.60
N LYS A 178 -1.07 -21.12 -17.63
CA LYS A 178 0.24 -21.77 -17.54
C LYS A 178 0.61 -22.43 -18.87
N ILE A 179 1.83 -22.16 -19.35
CA ILE A 179 2.55 -23.07 -20.27
C ILE A 179 2.99 -24.29 -19.47
#